data_AF-A0A959HKQ8-F1
#
_entry.id   AF-A0A959HKQ8-F1
#
_cell.length_a   1.000
_cell.length_b   1.000
_cell.length_c   1.000
_cell.angle_alpha   90.00
_cell.angle_beta   90.00
_cell.angle_gamma   90.00
#
_symmetry.space_group_name_H-M   'P 1'
#
loop_
_entity.id
_entity.type
_entity.pdbx_description
1 polymer ?
#
loop_
_entity_poly.entity_id
_entity_poly.type
_entity_poly.pdbx_seq_one_letter_code
_entity_poly.pdbx_strand_id
1 'polypeptide(L)'
;MKNGTLALTCLLLSLFLAACSPGAPADATTAAASATPAKGQSAVKDEASAQNILNVAIGSKDHSTLVAGVQAAGLEDVLVNAGPLTVFAP
;
A
#
# COMPACT_ATOMS: atom_id res chain seq x y z
N MET A 1 -45.77 -20.32 4.54
CA MET A 1 -44.67 -19.85 5.43
C MET A 1 -43.35 -19.52 4.69
N LYS A 2 -43.19 -19.83 3.39
CA LYS A 2 -41.92 -19.62 2.65
C LYS A 2 -41.82 -18.28 1.90
N ASN A 3 -42.94 -17.57 1.78
CA ASN A 3 -43.09 -16.32 1.04
C ASN A 3 -42.75 -15.11 1.92
N GLY A 4 -42.87 -15.26 3.24
CA GLY A 4 -42.55 -14.21 4.21
C GLY A 4 -41.05 -14.06 4.47
N THR A 5 -40.28 -15.16 4.40
CA THR A 5 -38.82 -15.13 4.55
C THR A 5 -38.14 -14.44 3.37
N LEU A 6 -38.69 -14.54 2.15
CA LEU A 6 -38.19 -13.81 0.96
C LEU A 6 -38.44 -12.30 1.05
N ALA A 7 -39.60 -11.89 1.58
CA ALA A 7 -39.90 -10.47 1.80
C ALA A 7 -38.99 -9.87 2.87
N LEU A 8 -38.67 -10.63 3.92
CA LEU A 8 -37.78 -10.20 5.00
C LEU A 8 -36.31 -10.07 4.57
N THR A 9 -35.82 -10.98 3.71
CA THR A 9 -34.44 -10.89 3.16
C THR A 9 -34.29 -9.74 2.16
N CYS A 10 -35.29 -9.46 1.33
CA CYS A 10 -35.27 -8.29 0.45
C CYS A 10 -35.30 -6.96 1.22
N LEU A 11 -36.05 -6.90 2.34
CA LEU A 11 -36.12 -5.70 3.17
C LEU A 11 -34.81 -5.45 3.96
N LEU A 12 -34.10 -6.50 4.34
CA LEU A 12 -32.79 -6.39 5.01
C LEU A 12 -31.66 -6.02 4.05
N LEU A 13 -31.73 -6.46 2.80
CA LEU A 13 -30.70 -6.15 1.78
C LEU A 13 -30.77 -4.69 1.30
N SER A 14 -31.97 -4.11 1.23
CA SER A 14 -32.14 -2.69 0.89
C SER A 14 -31.66 -1.75 2.00
N LEU A 15 -31.76 -2.16 3.27
CA LEU A 15 -31.24 -1.41 4.41
C LEU A 15 -29.70 -1.33 4.42
N PHE A 16 -29.02 -2.37 3.92
CA PHE A 16 -27.55 -2.41 3.82
C PHE A 16 -27.00 -1.49 2.71
N LEU A 17 -27.72 -1.30 1.61
CA LEU A 17 -27.28 -0.41 0.52
C LEU A 17 -27.51 1.08 0.82
N ALA A 18 -28.52 1.43 1.62
CA ALA A 18 -28.78 2.80 2.04
C ALA A 18 -27.77 3.34 3.08
N ALA A 19 -27.01 2.46 3.74
CA ALA A 19 -25.91 2.82 4.64
C ALA A 19 -24.61 3.21 3.90
N CYS A 20 -24.53 3.03 2.58
CA CYS A 20 -23.43 3.50 1.74
C CYS A 20 -23.85 4.70 0.88
N SER A 21 -24.43 5.71 1.52
CA SER A 21 -24.49 7.06 0.96
C SER A 21 -23.44 7.90 1.68
N PRO A 22 -22.41 8.43 1.01
CA PRO A 22 -21.58 9.46 1.59
C PRO A 22 -22.39 10.77 1.58
N GLY A 23 -23.18 10.98 2.64
CA GLY A 23 -23.68 12.30 2.99
C GLY A 23 -22.57 13.11 3.63
N ALA A 24 -22.05 14.11 2.91
CA ALA A 24 -21.16 15.13 3.46
C ALA A 24 -21.89 15.95 4.55
N PRO A 25 -21.20 16.43 5.60
CA PRO A 25 -20.63 17.77 5.50
C PRO A 25 -19.28 17.97 6.23
N ALA A 26 -18.57 19.01 5.81
CA ALA A 26 -17.58 19.81 6.56
C ALA A 26 -16.44 19.07 7.29
N ASP A 27 -15.21 19.18 6.78
CA ASP A 27 -14.28 20.18 7.29
C ASP A 27 -13.07 20.27 6.35
N ALA A 28 -12.87 21.45 5.78
CA ALA A 28 -11.70 21.74 4.98
C ALA A 28 -10.55 22.05 5.92
N THR A 29 -9.82 21.04 6.37
CA THR A 29 -8.38 21.09 6.69
C THR A 29 -7.99 19.76 7.30
N THR A 30 -7.32 18.92 6.53
CA THR A 30 -6.13 18.25 7.03
C THR A 30 -5.19 18.25 5.85
N ALA A 31 -4.36 19.28 5.82
CA ALA A 31 -3.14 19.26 5.05
C ALA A 31 -2.47 17.93 5.37
N ALA A 32 -2.37 17.07 4.36
CA ALA A 32 -1.36 16.03 4.35
C ALA A 32 -0.02 16.76 4.51
N ALA A 33 0.40 16.89 5.77
CA ALA A 33 1.73 17.30 6.12
C ALA A 33 2.61 16.24 5.49
N SER A 34 3.17 16.61 4.35
CA SER A 34 4.30 16.00 3.70
C SER A 34 5.47 16.11 4.68
N ALA A 35 5.46 15.23 5.68
CA ALA A 35 6.71 14.78 6.25
C ALA A 35 7.39 14.05 5.10
N THR A 36 8.27 14.76 4.39
CA THR A 36 9.23 14.13 3.49
C THR A 36 9.82 12.96 4.26
N PRO A 37 9.59 11.71 3.82
CA PRO A 37 10.07 10.56 4.56
C PRO A 37 11.59 10.74 4.65
N ALA A 38 12.08 10.92 5.87
CA ALA A 38 13.50 11.07 6.11
C ALA A 38 14.17 9.82 5.55
N LYS A 39 14.91 9.98 4.45
CA LYS A 39 15.52 8.86 3.74
C LYS A 39 16.48 8.19 4.73
N GLY A 40 16.06 7.05 5.24
CA GLY A 40 16.65 6.31 6.33
C GLY A 40 17.84 5.50 5.85
N GLN A 41 17.86 4.22 6.18
CA GLN A 41 18.98 3.32 5.91
C GLN A 41 19.26 3.14 4.40
N SER A 42 18.34 3.52 3.51
CA SER A 42 18.49 3.39 2.05
C SER A 42 19.46 4.38 1.43
N ALA A 43 19.77 5.47 2.15
CA ALA A 43 20.78 6.41 1.73
C ALA A 43 22.21 5.93 2.03
N VAL A 44 22.37 4.93 2.91
CA VAL A 44 23.69 4.42 3.30
C VAL A 44 24.16 3.43 2.25
N LYS A 45 25.26 3.77 1.57
CA LYS A 45 25.95 2.86 0.66
C LYS A 45 26.94 2.03 1.45
N ASP A 46 26.54 0.79 1.73
CA ASP A 46 27.42 -0.22 2.29
C ASP A 46 27.90 -1.15 1.18
N GLU A 47 29.21 -1.12 0.93
CA GLU A 47 29.86 -1.87 -0.15
C GLU A 47 30.49 -3.18 0.38
N ALA A 48 30.60 -3.31 1.71
CA ALA A 48 31.29 -4.42 2.37
C ALA A 48 30.36 -5.57 2.76
N SER A 49 29.08 -5.28 3.01
CA SER A 49 28.07 -6.29 3.35
C SER A 49 27.36 -6.84 2.11
N ALA A 50 26.66 -7.96 2.31
CA ALA A 50 25.85 -8.56 1.25
C ALA A 50 24.79 -7.56 0.72
N GLN A 51 24.67 -7.49 -0.60
CA GLN A 51 23.73 -6.56 -1.26
C GLN A 51 22.29 -6.83 -0.84
N ASN A 52 21.57 -5.75 -0.51
CA ASN A 52 20.16 -5.83 -0.17
C ASN A 52 19.27 -5.96 -1.43
N ILE A 53 18.00 -6.26 -1.21
CA ILE A 53 17.01 -6.53 -2.27
C ILE A 53 16.93 -5.39 -3.30
N LEU A 54 16.96 -4.13 -2.86
CA LEU A 54 16.86 -2.98 -3.76
C LEU A 54 18.09 -2.87 -4.68
N ASN A 55 19.29 -3.06 -4.13
CA ASN A 55 20.52 -3.01 -4.92
C ASN A 55 20.59 -4.14 -5.95
N VAL A 56 20.14 -5.34 -5.58
CA VAL A 56 20.04 -6.48 -6.50
C VAL A 56 19.05 -6.19 -7.63
N ALA A 57 17.88 -5.61 -7.30
CA ALA A 57 16.86 -5.28 -8.29
C ALA A 57 17.29 -4.17 -9.26
N ILE A 58 18.02 -3.14 -8.79
CA ILE A 58 18.52 -2.05 -9.66
C ILE A 58 19.64 -2.54 -10.57
N GLY A 59 20.50 -3.44 -10.07
CA GLY A 59 21.61 -4.01 -10.85
C GLY A 59 21.16 -5.00 -11.93
N SER A 60 19.93 -5.51 -11.85
CA SER A 60 19.37 -6.46 -12.81
C SER A 60 18.36 -5.79 -13.73
N LYS A 61 18.52 -5.99 -15.04
CA LYS A 61 17.71 -5.31 -16.06
C LYS A 61 16.24 -5.73 -16.06
N ASP A 62 15.98 -6.98 -15.67
CA ASP A 62 14.64 -7.58 -15.72
C ASP A 62 13.73 -7.06 -14.59
N HIS A 63 14.29 -6.52 -13.50
CA HIS A 63 13.52 -6.05 -12.34
C HIS A 63 13.24 -4.55 -12.35
N SER A 64 13.43 -3.87 -13.49
CA SER A 64 13.24 -2.43 -13.62
C SER A 64 11.81 -1.95 -13.26
N THR A 65 10.79 -2.73 -13.58
CA THR A 65 9.38 -2.43 -13.23
C THR A 65 9.16 -2.40 -11.72
N LEU A 66 9.77 -3.35 -10.99
CA LEU A 66 9.74 -3.36 -9.53
C LEU A 66 10.39 -2.08 -8.98
N VAL A 67 11.61 -1.76 -9.43
CA VAL A 67 12.36 -0.59 -8.96
C VAL A 67 11.57 0.69 -9.18
N ALA A 68 10.95 0.84 -10.35
CA ALA A 68 10.11 1.99 -10.67
C ALA A 68 8.88 2.07 -9.74
N GLY A 69 8.21 0.95 -9.48
CA GLY A 69 7.06 0.89 -8.57
C GLY A 69 7.45 1.21 -7.13
N VAL A 70 8.58 0.70 -6.66
CA VAL A 70 9.11 0.96 -5.31
C VAL A 70 9.47 2.42 -5.14
N GLN A 71 10.11 3.07 -6.12
CA GLN A 71 10.41 4.49 -6.09
C GLN A 71 9.15 5.35 -6.15
N ALA A 72 8.16 4.97 -6.98
CA ALA A 72 6.89 5.68 -7.04
C ALA A 72 6.09 5.57 -5.73
N ALA A 73 6.23 4.46 -5.00
CA ALA A 73 5.60 4.23 -3.71
C ALA A 73 6.43 4.72 -2.51
N GLY A 74 7.69 5.13 -2.72
CA GLY A 74 8.59 5.59 -1.65
C GLY A 74 9.01 4.49 -0.67
N LEU A 75 9.12 3.24 -1.12
CA LEU A 75 9.39 2.07 -0.26
C LEU A 75 10.87 1.67 -0.19
N GLU A 76 11.79 2.49 -0.69
CA GLU A 76 13.21 2.16 -0.77
C GLU A 76 13.80 1.84 0.61
N ASP A 77 13.45 2.63 1.63
CA ASP A 77 13.90 2.45 3.01
C ASP A 77 13.41 1.16 3.65
N VAL A 78 12.23 0.69 3.25
CA VAL A 78 11.66 -0.55 3.77
C VAL A 78 12.42 -1.75 3.22
N LEU A 79 12.79 -1.73 1.95
CA LEU A 79 13.45 -2.85 1.27
C LEU A 79 14.95 -2.98 1.56
N VAL A 80 15.57 -1.95 2.15
CA VAL A 80 16.95 -2.01 2.64
C VAL A 80 17.02 -2.32 4.14
N ASN A 81 15.88 -2.25 4.84
CA ASN A 81 15.85 -2.45 6.29
C ASN A 81 16.20 -3.90 6.64
N ALA A 82 16.83 -4.09 7.79
CA ALA A 82 17.27 -5.40 8.25
C ALA A 82 16.09 -6.27 8.72
N GLY A 83 15.88 -7.40 8.05
CA GLY A 83 14.87 -8.39 8.42
C GLY A 83 14.61 -9.36 7.29
N PRO A 84 14.06 -10.56 7.55
CA PRO A 84 13.69 -11.49 6.50
C PRO A 84 12.52 -10.91 5.70
N LEU A 85 12.84 -10.35 4.54
CA LEU A 85 11.87 -9.80 3.61
C LEU A 85 11.84 -10.65 2.35
N THR A 86 10.64 -10.96 1.89
CA THR A 86 10.41 -11.68 0.64
C THR A 86 9.59 -10.82 -0.29
N VAL A 87 10.19 -10.49 -1.42
CA VAL A 87 9.57 -9.65 -2.44
C VAL A 87 9.21 -10.54 -3.62
N PHE A 88 7.91 -10.60 -3.93
CA PHE A 88 7.40 -11.29 -5.11
C PHE A 88 7.43 -10.34 -6.30
N ALA A 89 8.62 -10.18 -6.88
CA ALA A 89 8.82 -9.37 -8.07
C ALA A 89 8.29 -10.11 -9.31
N PRO A 90 7.55 -9.44 -10.21
CA PRO A 90 7.21 -9.98 -11.52
C PRO A 90 8.43 -10.02 -12.46
#